data_AF-A0A936BQM7-F1
#
_entry.id   AF-A0A936BQM7-F1
#
_cell.length_a   1.000
_cell.length_b   1.000
_cell.length_c   1.000
_cell.angle_alpha   90.00
_cell.angle_beta   90.00
_cell.angle_gamma   90.00
#
_symmetry.space_group_name_H-M   'P 1'
#
loop_
_entity.id
_entity.type
_entity.pdbx_description
1 polymer ?
#
loop_
_entity_poly.entity_id
_entity_poly.type
_entity_poly.pdbx_seq_one_letter_code
_entity_poly.pdbx_strand_id
1 'polypeptide(L)'
;MTGTDLRRRRLALNWTPEKLGELLAESGDRITGWEDLDGPLPRPIVRQMEWALAVGERDKAMEACPVPPCEVAERIGATIDPRQRSSVERVMAEFDVHEKGCSACQARKAYADRLPPLPPFPMPGGMRAVVAVAEQVRRLPAWLRPAAAGALIMGAMTLFKALLTILLQRRVTPQLLLAVAAAIGIGAYGGAVGGLAYSVVRPRTRSPGPPRRRPHRRRLRLGLRPRHRHSLSPDHRRRRAPGPRDHHRRPGHRHRRGRGVWPLRLPG
;
A
#
# COMPACT_ATOMS: atom_id res chain seq x y z
N MET A 1 1.63 23.45 -15.27
CA MET A 1 0.29 23.55 -14.66
C MET A 1 0.15 24.91 -14.00
N THR A 2 -0.93 25.62 -14.32
CA THR A 2 -1.31 26.92 -13.72
C THR A 2 -2.28 26.73 -12.55
N GLY A 3 -2.55 27.79 -11.77
CA GLY A 3 -3.61 27.77 -10.75
C GLY A 3 -5.00 27.45 -11.31
N THR A 4 -5.33 28.01 -12.49
CA THR A 4 -6.58 27.71 -13.22
C THR A 4 -6.68 26.25 -13.64
N ASP A 5 -5.58 25.63 -14.09
CA ASP A 5 -5.53 24.21 -14.43
C ASP A 5 -5.81 23.32 -13.22
N LEU A 6 -5.18 23.65 -12.09
CA LEU A 6 -5.36 22.94 -10.81
C LEU A 6 -6.82 22.97 -10.39
N ARG A 7 -7.42 24.17 -10.34
CA ARG A 7 -8.83 24.36 -9.97
C ARG A 7 -9.76 23.57 -10.89
N ARG A 8 -9.56 23.66 -12.20
CA ARG A 8 -10.36 22.94 -13.21
C ARG A 8 -10.31 21.42 -12.99
N ARG A 9 -9.12 20.84 -12.83
CA ARG A 9 -8.96 19.39 -12.63
C ARG A 9 -9.54 18.93 -11.29
N ARG A 10 -9.33 19.69 -10.21
CA ARG A 10 -9.92 19.40 -8.90
C ARG A 10 -11.45 19.39 -8.96
N LEU A 11 -12.06 20.39 -9.60
CA LEU A 11 -13.51 20.46 -9.77
C LEU A 11 -14.04 19.31 -10.63
N ALA A 12 -13.31 18.89 -11.68
CA ALA A 12 -13.68 17.73 -12.47
C ALA A 12 -13.70 16.41 -11.65
N LEU A 13 -12.95 16.34 -10.55
CA LEU A 13 -12.94 15.22 -9.61
C LEU A 13 -13.97 15.35 -8.47
N ASN A 14 -14.75 16.44 -8.44
CA ASN A 14 -15.64 16.79 -7.33
C ASN A 14 -14.89 16.87 -5.98
N TRP A 15 -13.62 17.26 -6.00
CA TRP A 15 -12.81 17.40 -4.79
C TRP A 15 -12.92 18.82 -4.23
N THR A 16 -13.01 18.95 -2.90
CA THR A 16 -12.86 20.24 -2.23
C THR A 16 -11.37 20.58 -2.05
N PRO A 17 -11.01 21.86 -1.82
CA PRO A 17 -9.62 22.23 -1.53
C PRO A 17 -9.05 21.44 -0.34
N GLU A 18 -9.86 21.20 0.70
CA GLU A 18 -9.46 20.44 1.90
C GLU A 18 -9.13 18.99 1.54
N LYS A 19 -9.89 18.38 0.62
CA LYS A 19 -9.62 17.01 0.19
C LYS A 19 -8.28 16.91 -0.53
N LEU A 20 -7.97 17.88 -1.38
CA LEU A 20 -6.68 17.92 -2.07
C LEU A 20 -5.54 18.18 -1.07
N GLY A 21 -5.76 19.10 -0.13
CA GLY A 21 -4.84 19.41 0.96
C GLY A 21 -4.50 18.17 1.80
N GLU A 22 -5.51 17.38 2.19
CA GLU A 22 -5.31 16.11 2.92
C GLU A 22 -4.38 15.15 2.16
N LEU A 23 -4.55 15.01 0.85
CA LEU A 23 -3.72 14.12 0.02
C LEU A 23 -2.27 14.61 -0.11
N LEU A 24 -2.06 15.92 -0.05
CA LEU A 24 -0.75 16.57 -0.18
C LEU A 24 -0.10 16.89 1.18
N ALA A 25 -0.77 16.61 2.29
CA ALA A 25 -0.40 17.06 3.64
C ALA A 25 -0.24 18.59 3.75
N GLU A 26 -1.19 19.33 3.15
CA GLU A 26 -1.26 20.79 3.09
C GLU A 26 -2.64 21.29 3.54
N SER A 27 -2.75 22.57 3.90
CA SER A 27 -4.04 23.18 4.28
C SER A 27 -4.90 23.52 3.05
N GLY A 28 -6.23 23.50 3.20
CA GLY A 28 -7.17 23.91 2.15
C GLY A 28 -6.93 25.35 1.68
N ASP A 29 -6.64 26.27 2.59
CA ASP A 29 -6.32 27.67 2.27
C ASP A 29 -5.08 27.78 1.38
N ARG A 30 -4.06 26.93 1.62
CA ARG A 30 -2.86 26.90 0.78
C ARG A 30 -3.18 26.39 -0.62
N ILE A 31 -4.07 25.41 -0.75
CA ILE A 31 -4.57 24.94 -2.06
C ILE A 31 -5.28 26.08 -2.79
N THR A 32 -6.20 26.79 -2.12
CA THR A 32 -6.89 27.94 -2.70
C THR A 32 -5.91 29.03 -3.13
N GLY A 33 -4.95 29.36 -2.28
CA GLY A 33 -3.89 30.31 -2.62
C GLY A 33 -3.08 29.90 -3.85
N TRP A 34 -2.88 28.60 -4.09
CA TRP A 34 -2.25 28.11 -5.33
C TRP A 34 -3.17 28.18 -6.55
N GLU A 35 -4.47 28.02 -6.37
CA GLU A 35 -5.47 28.15 -7.45
C GLU A 35 -5.61 29.59 -7.94
N ASP A 36 -5.40 30.56 -7.04
CA ASP A 36 -5.50 31.99 -7.31
C ASP A 36 -4.19 32.61 -7.84
N LEU A 37 -3.11 31.83 -7.96
CA LEU A 37 -1.84 32.32 -8.52
C LEU A 37 -1.95 32.56 -10.04
N ASP A 38 -1.73 33.81 -10.45
CA ASP A 38 -1.55 34.22 -11.83
C ASP A 38 -0.17 33.79 -12.35
N GLY A 39 -0.02 32.51 -12.70
CA GLY A 39 1.21 31.98 -13.30
C GLY A 39 1.43 30.48 -13.13
N PRO A 40 2.60 29.98 -13.58
CA PRO A 40 2.99 28.59 -13.39
C PRO A 40 3.36 28.32 -11.92
N LEU A 41 2.85 27.22 -11.38
CA LEU A 41 3.23 26.78 -10.04
C LEU A 41 4.69 26.29 -9.98
N PRO A 42 5.37 26.37 -8.82
CA PRO A 42 6.71 25.83 -8.65
C PRO A 42 6.80 24.35 -9.03
N ARG A 43 7.86 23.96 -9.77
CA ARG A 43 8.03 22.59 -10.30
C ARG A 43 7.86 21.46 -9.27
N PRO A 44 8.40 21.55 -8.03
CA PRO A 44 8.21 20.48 -7.04
C PRO A 44 6.72 20.28 -6.67
N ILE A 45 5.99 21.38 -6.54
CA ILE A 45 4.56 21.39 -6.20
C ILE A 45 3.77 20.81 -7.38
N VAL A 46 4.08 21.24 -8.61
CA VAL A 46 3.45 20.71 -9.83
C VAL A 46 3.54 19.19 -9.90
N ARG A 47 4.71 18.60 -9.64
CA ARG A 47 4.88 17.14 -9.68
C ARG A 47 4.01 16.42 -8.64
N GLN A 48 3.91 16.97 -7.43
CA GLN A 48 3.09 16.38 -6.38
C GLN A 48 1.61 16.44 -6.72
N MET A 49 1.15 17.59 -7.19
CA MET A 49 -0.24 17.78 -7.62
C MET A 49 -0.60 16.97 -8.85
N GLU A 50 0.26 16.94 -9.87
CA GLU A 50 0.04 16.14 -11.08
C GLU A 50 -0.14 14.67 -10.74
N TRP A 51 0.68 14.15 -9.82
CA TRP A 51 0.54 12.79 -9.33
C TRP A 51 -0.78 12.58 -8.57
N ALA A 52 -1.10 13.45 -7.60
CA ALA A 52 -2.33 13.31 -6.82
C ALA A 52 -3.60 13.40 -7.69
N LEU A 53 -3.64 14.36 -8.61
CA LEU A 53 -4.75 14.53 -9.56
C LEU A 53 -4.85 13.34 -10.53
N ALA A 54 -3.73 12.85 -11.05
CA ALA A 54 -3.73 11.69 -11.95
C ALA A 54 -4.21 10.41 -11.24
N VAL A 55 -3.87 10.22 -9.97
CA VAL A 55 -4.41 9.13 -9.15
C VAL A 55 -5.94 9.28 -9.02
N GLY A 56 -6.43 10.47 -8.69
CA GLY A 56 -7.87 10.73 -8.60
C GLY A 56 -8.63 10.53 -9.91
N GLU A 57 -8.07 10.98 -11.02
CA GLU A 57 -8.63 10.78 -12.37
C GLU A 57 -8.69 9.30 -12.72
N ARG A 58 -7.64 8.55 -12.39
CA ARG A 58 -7.59 7.10 -12.61
C ARG A 58 -8.61 6.38 -11.73
N ASP A 59 -8.75 6.75 -10.46
CA ASP A 59 -9.75 6.18 -9.55
C ASP A 59 -11.17 6.44 -10.07
N LYS A 60 -11.50 7.68 -10.45
CA LYS A 60 -12.80 8.03 -11.06
C LYS A 60 -13.05 7.24 -12.35
N ALA A 61 -12.03 7.04 -13.17
CA ALA A 61 -12.14 6.22 -14.38
C ALA A 61 -12.37 4.73 -14.05
N MET A 62 -11.76 4.21 -12.99
CA MET A 62 -11.96 2.83 -12.51
C MET A 62 -13.33 2.61 -11.85
N GLU A 63 -13.93 3.65 -11.27
CA GLU A 63 -15.33 3.65 -10.81
C GLU A 63 -16.29 3.59 -11.99
N ALA A 64 -15.98 4.27 -13.10
CA ALA A 64 -16.75 4.23 -14.34
C ALA A 64 -16.53 2.96 -15.18
N CYS A 65 -15.67 2.03 -14.72
CA CYS A 65 -15.41 0.77 -15.42
C CYS A 65 -16.70 -0.06 -15.52
N PRO A 66 -17.11 -0.50 -16.72
CA PRO A 66 -18.37 -1.24 -16.90
C PRO A 66 -18.35 -2.63 -16.28
N VAL A 67 -17.17 -3.13 -15.90
CA VAL A 67 -17.00 -4.43 -15.26
C VAL A 67 -17.17 -4.28 -13.75
N PRO A 68 -18.10 -5.00 -13.10
CA PRO A 68 -18.32 -4.88 -11.66
C PRO A 68 -17.08 -5.28 -10.84
N PRO A 69 -16.92 -4.77 -9.61
CA PRO A 69 -15.85 -5.20 -8.72
C PRO A 69 -15.96 -6.70 -8.41
N CYS A 70 -14.82 -7.37 -8.24
CA CYS A 70 -14.79 -8.78 -7.90
C CYS A 70 -14.94 -8.98 -6.39
N GLU A 71 -16.02 -9.64 -5.95
CA GLU A 71 -16.27 -9.89 -4.53
C GLU A 71 -15.15 -10.72 -3.85
N VAL A 72 -14.51 -11.63 -4.57
CA VAL A 72 -13.41 -12.45 -4.04
C VAL A 72 -12.20 -11.56 -3.78
N ALA A 73 -11.84 -10.70 -4.73
CA ALA A 73 -10.79 -9.70 -4.57
C ALA A 73 -11.06 -8.78 -3.37
N GLU A 74 -12.30 -8.28 -3.22
CA GLU A 74 -12.69 -7.47 -2.07
C GLU A 74 -12.50 -8.21 -0.74
N ARG A 75 -12.93 -9.47 -0.67
CA ARG A 75 -12.74 -10.30 0.53
C ARG A 75 -11.27 -10.54 0.84
N ILE A 76 -10.44 -10.84 -0.16
CA ILE A 76 -8.99 -11.03 0.01
C ILE A 76 -8.37 -9.72 0.56
N GLY A 77 -8.69 -8.59 -0.06
CA GLY A 77 -8.20 -7.26 0.34
C GLY A 77 -8.61 -6.86 1.76
N ALA A 78 -9.82 -7.21 2.19
CA ALA A 78 -10.29 -6.95 3.55
C ALA A 78 -9.51 -7.72 4.64
N THR A 79 -8.70 -8.73 4.29
CA THR A 79 -7.85 -9.47 5.23
C THR A 79 -6.45 -8.86 5.42
N ILE A 80 -6.13 -7.77 4.73
CA ILE A 80 -4.83 -7.11 4.85
C ILE A 80 -4.70 -6.47 6.23
N ASP A 81 -3.66 -6.85 6.97
CA ASP A 81 -3.19 -6.10 8.13
C ASP A 81 -1.96 -5.28 7.71
N PRO A 82 -2.07 -3.95 7.56
CA PRO A 82 -0.97 -3.11 7.08
C PRO A 82 0.20 -3.05 8.08
N ARG A 83 0.01 -3.48 9.32
CA ARG A 83 1.08 -3.53 10.33
C ARG A 83 1.93 -4.80 10.22
N GLN A 84 1.45 -5.82 9.50
CA GLN A 84 2.11 -7.10 9.36
C GLN A 84 2.55 -7.33 7.91
N ARG A 85 3.85 -7.17 7.64
CA ARG A 85 4.43 -7.40 6.31
C ARG A 85 4.07 -8.76 5.71
N SER A 86 4.08 -9.82 6.51
CA SER A 86 3.70 -11.17 6.07
C SER A 86 2.22 -11.29 5.65
N SER A 87 1.33 -10.47 6.24
CA SER A 87 -0.07 -10.39 5.84
C SER A 87 -0.20 -9.79 4.44
N VAL A 88 0.52 -8.70 4.17
CA VAL A 88 0.58 -8.07 2.84
C VAL A 88 1.15 -9.05 1.80
N GLU A 89 2.29 -9.69 2.08
CA GLU A 89 2.91 -10.66 1.16
C GLU A 89 1.97 -11.85 0.85
N ARG A 90 1.27 -12.39 1.87
CA ARG A 90 0.27 -13.44 1.70
C ARG A 90 -0.88 -12.99 0.82
N VAL A 91 -1.46 -11.82 1.11
CA VAL A 91 -2.60 -11.29 0.35
C VAL A 91 -2.23 -11.03 -1.11
N MET A 92 -1.05 -10.46 -1.39
CA MET A 92 -0.58 -10.25 -2.76
C MET A 92 -0.44 -11.58 -3.52
N ALA A 93 0.12 -12.62 -2.88
CA ALA A 93 0.21 -13.95 -3.49
C ALA A 93 -1.18 -14.57 -3.76
N GLU A 94 -2.15 -14.39 -2.85
CA GLU A 94 -3.53 -14.84 -3.05
C GLU A 94 -4.21 -14.09 -4.21
N PHE A 95 -3.99 -12.78 -4.32
CA PHE A 95 -4.47 -11.96 -5.43
C PHE A 95 -3.89 -12.42 -6.78
N ASP A 96 -2.58 -12.64 -6.86
CA ASP A 96 -1.90 -13.06 -8.09
C ASP A 96 -2.43 -14.40 -8.61
N VAL A 97 -2.75 -15.34 -7.71
CA VAL A 97 -3.36 -16.62 -8.07
C VAL A 97 -4.79 -16.42 -8.55
N HIS A 98 -5.58 -15.59 -7.86
CA HIS A 98 -6.98 -15.34 -8.21
C HIS A 98 -7.13 -14.59 -9.55
N GLU A 99 -6.30 -13.58 -9.80
CA GLU A 99 -6.34 -12.76 -11.01
C GLU A 99 -6.17 -13.61 -12.28
N LYS A 100 -5.31 -14.63 -12.24
CA LYS A 100 -5.07 -15.54 -13.38
C LYS A 100 -6.29 -16.37 -13.78
N GLY A 101 -7.24 -16.60 -12.87
CA GLY A 101 -8.45 -17.39 -13.12
C GLY A 101 -9.75 -16.59 -13.16
N CYS A 102 -9.73 -15.31 -12.79
CA CYS A 102 -10.95 -14.51 -12.66
C CYS A 102 -11.14 -13.56 -13.85
N SER A 103 -12.16 -13.82 -14.66
CA SER A 103 -12.51 -13.00 -15.83
C SER A 103 -12.82 -11.55 -15.48
N ALA A 104 -13.49 -11.28 -14.35
CA ALA A 104 -13.77 -9.93 -13.89
C ALA A 104 -12.49 -9.15 -13.55
N CYS A 105 -11.55 -9.77 -12.83
CA CYS A 105 -10.25 -9.15 -12.52
C CYS A 105 -9.44 -8.87 -13.79
N GLN A 106 -9.40 -9.83 -14.73
CA GLN A 106 -8.71 -9.67 -16.00
C GLN A 106 -9.31 -8.55 -16.85
N ALA A 107 -10.64 -8.47 -16.95
CA ALA A 107 -11.32 -7.43 -17.70
C ALA A 107 -11.12 -6.04 -17.08
N ARG A 108 -11.15 -5.93 -15.74
CA ARG A 108 -10.82 -4.68 -15.04
C ARG A 108 -9.36 -4.27 -15.22
N LYS A 109 -8.43 -5.22 -15.23
CA LYS A 109 -7.02 -4.96 -15.54
C LYS A 109 -6.84 -4.48 -16.97
N ALA A 110 -7.43 -5.16 -17.95
CA ALA A 110 -7.40 -4.74 -19.35
C ALA A 110 -8.01 -3.34 -19.57
N TYR A 111 -9.05 -2.98 -18.80
CA TYR A 111 -9.57 -1.62 -18.77
C TYR A 111 -8.57 -0.64 -18.17
N ALA A 112 -7.96 -0.98 -17.02
CA ALA A 112 -6.96 -0.14 -16.36
C ALA A 112 -5.72 0.11 -17.23
N ASP A 113 -5.32 -0.87 -18.05
CA ASP A 113 -4.17 -0.77 -18.96
C ASP A 113 -4.42 0.19 -20.13
N ARG A 114 -5.68 0.52 -20.44
CA ARG A 114 -6.06 1.52 -21.46
C ARG A 114 -6.12 2.94 -20.90
N LEU A 115 -6.17 3.09 -19.58
CA LEU A 115 -6.17 4.41 -18.94
C LEU A 115 -4.78 5.06 -19.07
N PRO A 116 -4.70 6.40 -19.10
CA PRO A 116 -3.42 7.10 -19.11
C PRO A 116 -2.49 6.58 -18.00
N PRO A 117 -1.18 6.39 -18.30
CA PRO A 117 -0.24 5.95 -17.29
C PRO A 117 -0.12 7.02 -16.20
N LEU A 118 0.01 6.59 -14.94
CA LEU A 118 0.26 7.52 -13.85
C LEU A 118 1.62 8.22 -14.07
N PRO A 119 1.73 9.53 -13.78
CA PRO A 119 3.01 10.20 -13.77
C PRO A 119 3.93 9.56 -12.72
N PRO A 120 5.26 9.73 -12.83
CA PRO A 120 6.19 9.20 -11.85
C PRO A 120 5.88 9.74 -10.45
N PHE A 121 5.90 8.86 -9.43
CA PHE A 121 5.68 9.27 -8.04
C PHE A 121 6.66 10.39 -7.66
N PRO A 122 6.21 11.47 -6.99
CA PRO A 122 7.04 12.60 -6.60
C PRO A 122 7.97 12.22 -5.44
N MET A 123 8.94 11.35 -5.70
CA MET A 123 9.91 10.91 -4.72
C MET A 123 10.91 12.04 -4.40
N PRO A 124 11.19 12.29 -3.11
CA PRO A 124 12.32 13.11 -2.70
C PRO A 124 13.62 12.64 -3.37
N GLY A 125 14.55 13.55 -3.65
CA GLY A 125 15.79 13.23 -4.38
C GLY A 125 16.58 12.08 -3.76
N GLY A 126 16.70 12.07 -2.42
CA GLY A 126 17.36 10.98 -1.70
C GLY A 126 16.64 9.63 -1.85
N MET A 127 15.31 9.61 -1.80
CA MET A 127 14.53 8.39 -1.98
C MET A 127 14.65 7.85 -3.41
N ARG A 128 14.74 8.72 -4.42
CA ARG A 128 15.03 8.30 -5.82
C ARG A 128 16.37 7.59 -5.92
N ALA A 129 17.41 8.10 -5.25
CA ALA A 129 18.72 7.43 -5.22
C ALA A 129 18.63 6.06 -4.55
N VAL A 130 17.92 5.95 -3.42
CA VAL A 130 17.69 4.67 -2.73
C VAL A 130 16.97 3.67 -3.63
N VAL A 131 15.91 4.09 -4.32
CA VAL A 131 15.16 3.23 -5.26
C VAL A 131 16.04 2.81 -6.44
N ALA A 132 16.82 3.72 -7.01
CA ALA A 132 17.73 3.40 -8.11
C ALA A 132 18.79 2.36 -7.69
N VAL A 133 19.37 2.53 -6.50
CA VAL A 133 20.32 1.57 -5.93
C VAL A 133 19.65 0.22 -5.65
N ALA A 134 18.44 0.23 -5.07
CA ALA A 134 17.69 -1.00 -4.80
C ALA A 134 17.38 -1.76 -6.10
N GLU A 135 17.00 -1.06 -7.17
CA GLU A 135 16.74 -1.66 -8.47
C GLU A 135 18.01 -2.26 -9.11
N GLN A 136 19.15 -1.57 -8.95
CA GLN A 136 20.44 -2.12 -9.38
C GLN A 136 20.82 -3.39 -8.61
N VAL A 137 20.55 -3.44 -7.31
CA VAL A 137 20.76 -4.66 -6.50
C VAL A 137 19.83 -5.79 -6.92
N ARG A 138 18.58 -5.50 -7.31
CA ARG A 138 17.64 -6.52 -7.80
C ARG A 138 18.08 -7.15 -9.11
N ARG A 139 18.77 -6.40 -9.98
CA ARG A 139 19.35 -6.91 -11.23
C ARG A 139 20.52 -7.87 -11.02
N LEU A 140 21.13 -7.89 -9.84
CA LEU A 140 22.21 -8.83 -9.53
C LEU A 140 21.68 -10.28 -9.48
N PRO A 141 22.50 -11.27 -9.88
CA PRO A 141 22.23 -12.69 -9.69
C PRO A 141 21.82 -13.01 -8.25
N ALA A 142 20.93 -13.99 -8.06
CA ALA A 142 20.36 -14.30 -6.74
C ALA A 142 21.41 -14.57 -5.65
N TRP A 143 22.58 -15.10 -6.01
CA TRP A 143 23.70 -15.37 -5.10
C TRP A 143 24.48 -14.11 -4.67
N LEU A 144 24.47 -13.03 -5.47
CA LEU A 144 25.13 -11.75 -5.15
C LEU A 144 24.24 -10.78 -4.34
N ARG A 145 22.91 -10.91 -4.46
CA ARG A 145 21.95 -10.06 -3.73
C ARG A 145 22.21 -9.94 -2.22
N PRO A 146 22.48 -11.03 -1.46
CA PRO A 146 22.73 -10.91 -0.03
C PRO A 146 24.04 -10.15 0.28
N ALA A 147 25.07 -10.29 -0.55
CA ALA A 147 26.32 -9.55 -0.43
C ALA A 147 26.09 -8.05 -0.63
N ALA A 148 25.41 -7.69 -1.71
CA ALA A 148 25.11 -6.29 -2.03
C ALA A 148 24.20 -5.64 -0.97
N ALA A 149 23.20 -6.37 -0.46
CA ALA A 149 22.35 -5.89 0.63
C ALA A 149 23.16 -5.65 1.92
N GLY A 150 24.05 -6.57 2.29
CA GLY A 150 24.94 -6.40 3.44
C GLY A 150 25.89 -5.20 3.30
N ALA A 151 26.49 -5.04 2.12
CA ALA A 151 27.34 -3.90 1.78
C ALA A 151 26.61 -2.56 1.90
N LEU A 152 25.37 -2.49 1.41
CA LEU A 152 24.55 -1.28 1.51
C LEU A 152 24.17 -0.94 2.95
N ILE A 153 23.76 -1.92 3.76
CA ILE A 153 23.38 -1.69 5.16
C ILE A 153 24.58 -1.18 5.96
N MET A 154 25.73 -1.86 5.86
CA MET A 154 26.94 -1.46 6.58
C MET A 154 27.50 -0.14 6.06
N GLY A 155 27.50 0.07 4.75
CA GLY A 155 27.89 1.33 4.13
C GLY A 155 27.02 2.51 4.60
N ALA A 156 25.70 2.33 4.65
CA ALA A 156 24.76 3.33 5.14
C ALA A 156 24.95 3.65 6.64
N MET A 157 25.19 2.62 7.47
CA MET A 157 25.43 2.80 8.90
C MET A 157 26.75 3.54 9.16
N THR A 158 27.81 3.20 8.42
CA THR A 158 29.10 3.89 8.51
C THR A 158 28.99 5.34 8.03
N LEU A 159 28.28 5.58 6.93
CA LEU A 159 28.01 6.92 6.42
C LEU A 159 27.24 7.78 7.45
N PHE A 160 26.22 7.20 8.09
CA PHE A 160 25.47 7.88 9.15
C PHE A 160 26.38 8.25 10.34
N LYS A 161 27.23 7.33 10.79
CA LYS A 161 28.19 7.60 11.87
C LYS A 161 29.19 8.70 11.48
N ALA A 162 29.70 8.67 10.25
CA ALA A 162 30.60 9.69 9.74
C ALA A 162 29.94 11.07 9.66
N LEU A 163 28.70 11.15 9.15
CA LEU A 163 27.90 12.38 9.12
C LEU A 163 27.71 12.95 10.52
N LEU A 164 27.43 12.11 11.52
CA LEU A 164 27.28 12.52 12.91
C LEU A 164 28.60 13.09 13.47
N THR A 165 29.73 12.43 13.19
CA THR A 165 31.07 12.94 13.58
C THR A 165 31.39 14.28 12.91
N ILE A 166 31.07 14.44 11.62
CA ILE A 166 31.26 15.71 10.90
C ILE A 166 30.38 16.81 11.49
N LEU A 167 29.13 16.52 11.83
CA LEU A 167 28.21 17.50 12.41
C LEU A 167 28.67 17.98 13.79
N LEU A 168 29.30 17.10 14.57
CA LEU A 168 29.86 17.40 15.90
C LEU A 168 31.19 18.15 15.83
N GLN A 169 31.96 18.00 14.75
CA GLN A 169 33.24 18.68 14.57
C GLN A 169 33.08 20.04 13.86
N ARG A 170 33.42 21.13 14.54
CA ARG A 170 33.34 22.49 13.97
C ARG A 170 34.31 22.75 12.80
N ARG A 171 35.30 21.89 12.56
CA ARG A 171 36.30 22.06 11.49
C ARG A 171 36.43 20.77 10.68
N VAL A 172 36.01 20.83 9.43
CA VAL A 172 36.16 19.74 8.46
C VAL A 172 37.54 19.89 7.80
N THR A 173 38.48 18.99 8.10
CA THR A 173 39.78 18.93 7.41
C THR A 173 39.70 17.97 6.22
N PRO A 174 40.47 18.19 5.14
CA PRO A 174 40.47 17.27 3.99
C PRO A 174 40.92 15.85 4.36
N GLN A 175 41.79 15.71 5.37
CA GLN A 175 42.19 14.41 5.92
C GLN A 175 41.01 13.65 6.54
N LEU A 176 40.09 14.36 7.21
CA LEU A 176 38.88 13.76 7.77
C LEU A 176 37.97 13.21 6.68
N LEU A 177 37.79 13.95 5.57
CA LEU A 177 36.99 13.49 4.44
C LEU A 177 37.55 12.21 3.81
N LEU A 178 38.88 12.13 3.67
CA LEU A 178 39.56 10.95 3.13
C LEU A 178 39.46 9.75 4.09
N ALA A 179 39.59 9.98 5.40
CA ALA A 179 39.36 8.95 6.42
C ALA A 179 37.91 8.44 6.42
N VAL A 180 36.93 9.33 6.24
CA VAL A 180 35.51 8.96 6.11
C VAL A 180 35.28 8.12 4.85
N ALA A 181 35.85 8.51 3.71
CA ALA A 181 35.74 7.74 2.47
C ALA A 181 36.34 6.33 2.62
N ALA A 182 37.53 6.23 3.22
CA ALA A 182 38.18 4.95 3.51
C ALA A 182 37.34 4.08 4.46
N ALA A 183 36.78 4.67 5.53
CA ALA A 183 35.92 3.96 6.47
C ALA A 183 34.64 3.43 5.80
N ILE A 184 34.01 4.21 4.91
CA ILE A 184 32.85 3.77 4.13
C ILE A 184 33.23 2.58 3.23
N GLY A 185 34.38 2.65 2.55
CA GLY A 185 34.89 1.56 1.70
C GLY A 185 35.11 0.27 2.50
N ILE A 186 35.78 0.36 3.65
CA ILE A 186 36.02 -0.78 4.55
C ILE A 186 34.70 -1.36 5.08
N GLY A 187 33.76 -0.49 5.50
CA GLY A 187 32.44 -0.90 5.97
C GLY A 187 31.62 -1.61 4.90
N ALA A 188 31.62 -1.10 3.66
CA ALA A 188 30.93 -1.72 2.53
C ALA A 188 31.53 -3.09 2.19
N TYR A 189 32.86 -3.20 2.18
CA TYR A 189 33.55 -4.48 1.95
C TYR A 189 33.22 -5.50 3.05
N GLY A 190 33.29 -5.11 4.32
CA GLY A 190 32.92 -5.97 5.45
C GLY A 190 31.46 -6.43 5.38
N GLY A 191 30.55 -5.54 4.98
CA GLY A 191 29.14 -5.88 4.74
C GLY A 191 28.95 -6.86 3.59
N ALA A 192 29.71 -6.74 2.51
CA ALA A 192 29.67 -7.67 1.37
C ALA A 192 30.09 -9.08 1.78
N VAL A 193 31.23 -9.19 2.48
CA VAL A 193 31.76 -10.48 2.98
C VAL A 193 30.80 -11.10 3.99
N GLY A 194 30.30 -10.31 4.95
CA GLY A 194 29.33 -10.76 5.94
C GLY A 194 28.01 -11.24 5.32
N GLY A 195 27.51 -10.54 4.30
CA GLY A 195 26.31 -10.93 3.55
C GLY A 195 26.48 -12.26 2.80
N LEU A 196 27.64 -12.48 2.17
CA LEU A 196 27.98 -13.77 1.55
C LEU A 196 28.07 -14.89 2.59
N ALA A 197 28.79 -14.67 3.68
CA ALA A 197 28.93 -15.65 4.76
C ALA A 197 27.55 -16.04 5.33
N TYR A 198 26.68 -15.06 5.59
CA TYR A 198 25.32 -15.32 6.06
C TYR A 198 24.50 -16.15 5.06
N SER A 199 24.64 -15.89 3.74
CA SER A 199 23.94 -16.65 2.71
C SER A 199 24.38 -18.11 2.60
N VAL A 200 25.64 -18.41 2.94
CA VAL A 200 26.19 -19.77 2.97
C VAL A 200 25.75 -20.53 4.23
N VAL A 201 25.63 -19.83 5.37
CA VAL A 201 25.29 -20.45 6.66
C VAL A 201 23.78 -20.66 6.83
N ARG A 202 22.95 -19.72 6.35
CA ARG A 202 21.49 -19.74 6.53
C ARG A 202 20.75 -20.98 5.97
N PRO A 203 21.14 -21.60 4.84
CA PRO A 203 20.48 -22.80 4.33
C PRO A 203 20.52 -23.97 5.33
N ARG A 204 21.56 -24.05 6.17
CA ARG A 204 21.72 -25.13 7.16
C ARG A 204 20.91 -24.90 8.44
N THR A 205 20.53 -23.66 8.74
CA THR A 205 19.78 -23.31 9.96
C THR A 205 18.28 -23.16 9.73
N ARG A 206 17.79 -23.31 8.50
CA ARG A 206 16.40 -23.69 8.27
C ARG A 206 16.22 -25.11 8.80
N SER A 207 15.99 -25.24 10.11
CA SER A 207 15.43 -26.47 10.67
C SER A 207 14.28 -26.90 9.77
N PRO A 208 14.22 -28.19 9.37
CA PRO A 208 13.06 -28.70 8.66
C PRO A 208 11.85 -28.25 9.47
N GLY A 209 11.04 -27.37 8.88
CA GLY A 209 9.90 -26.79 9.57
C GLY A 209 9.10 -27.94 10.18
N PRO A 210 8.51 -27.75 11.38
CA PRO A 210 7.77 -28.81 12.06
C PRO A 210 6.86 -29.47 11.03
N PRO A 211 6.89 -30.82 10.92
CA PRO A 211 6.25 -31.53 9.83
C PRO A 211 4.85 -30.96 9.69
N ARG A 212 4.55 -30.36 8.52
CA ARG A 212 3.24 -29.77 8.21
C ARG A 212 2.22 -30.74 8.76
N ARG A 213 1.56 -30.39 9.87
CA ARG A 213 0.53 -31.22 10.45
C ARG A 213 -0.43 -31.45 9.30
N ARG A 214 -0.44 -32.67 8.77
CA ARG A 214 -1.39 -33.07 7.73
C ARG A 214 -2.73 -32.57 8.25
N PRO A 215 -3.49 -31.76 7.49
CA PRO A 215 -4.79 -31.31 7.93
C PRO A 215 -5.49 -32.58 8.39
N HIS A 216 -5.79 -32.64 9.70
CA HIS A 216 -6.45 -33.78 10.28
C HIS A 216 -7.68 -33.95 9.38
N ARG A 217 -7.70 -35.02 8.57
CA ARG A 217 -8.92 -35.54 7.98
C ARG A 217 -9.78 -35.87 9.20
N ARG A 218 -10.46 -34.86 9.74
CA ARG A 218 -11.69 -35.03 10.48
C ARG A 218 -12.56 -35.72 9.46
N ARG A 219 -12.54 -37.05 9.53
CA ARG A 219 -13.63 -37.88 9.02
C ARG A 219 -14.87 -37.25 9.64
N LEU A 220 -15.53 -36.39 8.89
CA LEU A 220 -16.95 -36.16 9.04
C LEU A 220 -17.55 -37.54 8.86
N ARG A 221 -17.68 -38.28 9.99
CA ARG A 221 -18.65 -39.34 10.08
C ARG A 221 -19.96 -38.64 9.75
N LEU A 222 -20.44 -38.89 8.55
CA LEU A 222 -21.83 -38.77 8.17
C LEU A 222 -22.62 -39.60 9.19
N GLY A 223 -22.97 -38.95 10.30
CA GLY A 223 -24.04 -39.38 11.16
C GLY A 223 -25.32 -39.18 10.37
N LEU A 224 -25.65 -40.20 9.57
CA LEU A 224 -27.00 -40.48 9.12
C LEU A 224 -27.89 -40.52 10.36
N ARG A 225 -28.47 -39.38 10.73
CA ARG A 225 -29.58 -39.35 11.67
C ARG A 225 -30.83 -39.80 10.90
N PRO A 226 -31.53 -40.85 11.36
CA PRO A 226 -32.77 -41.27 10.75
C PRO A 226 -33.81 -40.15 10.89
N ARG A 227 -34.46 -39.88 9.76
CA ARG A 227 -35.66 -39.05 9.63
C ARG A 227 -36.79 -39.78 10.37
N HIS A 228 -37.03 -39.45 11.63
CA HIS A 228 -38.31 -39.77 12.27
C HIS A 228 -39.35 -38.75 11.83
N ARG A 229 -40.27 -39.23 10.98
CA ARG A 229 -41.65 -38.77 10.87
C ARG A 229 -42.27 -38.69 12.26
N HIS A 230 -42.94 -37.59 12.59
CA HIS A 230 -44.18 -37.49 13.37
C HIS A 230 -44.68 -36.04 13.19
N SER A 231 -45.68 -35.80 12.32
CA SER A 231 -47.12 -35.87 12.59
C SER A 231 -47.61 -34.78 13.54
N LEU A 232 -48.49 -33.88 13.02
CA LEU A 232 -49.72 -33.35 13.66
C LEU A 232 -49.53 -32.58 14.99
N SER A 233 -50.19 -31.47 15.33
CA SER A 233 -51.32 -30.68 14.84
C SER A 233 -51.28 -29.34 15.67
N PRO A 234 -52.37 -28.64 16.05
CA PRO A 234 -52.62 -27.28 15.58
C PRO A 234 -52.69 -26.21 16.70
N ASP A 235 -52.91 -24.97 16.27
CA ASP A 235 -53.71 -23.91 16.91
C ASP A 235 -53.48 -23.56 18.40
N HIS A 236 -52.96 -22.35 18.65
CA HIS A 236 -53.57 -21.49 19.67
C HIS A 236 -53.21 -20.01 19.48
N ARG A 237 -54.26 -19.26 19.15
CA ARG A 237 -54.53 -17.86 19.51
C ARG A 237 -53.72 -17.35 20.73
N ARG A 238 -53.18 -16.13 20.63
CA ARG A 238 -53.58 -15.03 21.54
C ARG A 238 -53.17 -13.65 21.01
N ARG A 239 -54.22 -12.86 20.82
CA ARG A 239 -54.27 -11.41 20.66
C ARG A 239 -53.49 -10.69 21.77
N ARG A 240 -52.73 -9.66 21.44
CA ARG A 240 -52.61 -8.42 22.25
C ARG A 240 -52.52 -7.20 21.34
N ALA A 241 -53.24 -6.18 21.77
CA ALA A 241 -53.63 -4.96 21.05
C ALA A 241 -52.51 -3.90 21.00
N PRO A 242 -52.67 -2.82 20.22
CA PRO A 242 -51.66 -1.80 19.98
C PRO A 242 -51.69 -0.71 21.07
N GLY A 243 -50.52 -0.28 21.53
CA GLY A 243 -50.37 0.92 22.35
C GLY A 243 -49.76 2.05 21.51
N PRO A 244 -50.26 3.30 21.62
CA PRO A 244 -49.67 4.43 20.95
C PRO A 244 -48.41 4.84 21.72
N ARG A 245 -47.27 4.94 21.01
CA ARG A 245 -46.09 5.64 21.52
C ARG A 245 -45.78 6.79 20.60
N ASP A 246 -46.16 7.97 21.07
CA ASP A 246 -45.63 9.25 20.63
C ASP A 246 -44.11 9.25 20.80
N HIS A 247 -43.42 9.19 19.67
CA HIS A 247 -42.02 9.56 19.60
C HIS A 247 -41.83 10.50 18.42
N HIS A 248 -41.75 11.80 18.73
CA HIS A 248 -41.11 12.81 17.90
C HIS A 248 -39.72 12.32 17.47
N ARG A 249 -39.63 11.71 16.29
CA ARG A 249 -38.37 11.40 15.62
C ARG A 249 -38.05 12.55 14.68
N ARG A 250 -37.07 13.36 15.10
CA ARG A 250 -36.30 14.25 14.21
C ARG A 250 -35.79 13.44 13.00
N PRO A 251 -35.86 13.97 11.77
CA PRO A 251 -35.21 13.35 10.62
C PRO A 251 -33.69 13.57 10.74
N GLY A 252 -33.02 12.62 11.39
CA GLY A 252 -31.57 12.48 11.27
C GLY A 252 -31.27 11.95 9.88
N HIS A 253 -30.82 12.83 8.98
CA HIS A 253 -30.19 12.47 7.72
C HIS A 253 -29.06 11.48 7.99
N ARG A 254 -29.34 10.17 7.84
CA ARG A 254 -28.30 9.15 7.72
C ARG A 254 -27.68 9.32 6.35
N HIS A 255 -26.64 10.15 6.28
CA HIS A 255 -25.63 10.03 5.24
C HIS A 255 -25.14 8.59 5.24
N ARG A 256 -25.61 7.85 4.23
CA ARG A 256 -25.06 6.56 3.83
C ARG A 256 -23.59 6.85 3.50
N ARG A 257 -22.69 6.61 4.47
CA ARG A 257 -21.25 6.66 4.22
C ARG A 257 -20.99 5.73 3.03
N GLY A 258 -20.55 6.33 1.92
CA GLY A 258 -20.16 5.60 0.73
C GLY A 258 -19.21 4.48 1.15
N ARG A 259 -19.48 3.27 0.65
CA ARG A 259 -18.49 2.19 0.72
C ARG A 259 -17.24 2.74 0.05
N GLY A 260 -16.20 2.91 0.84
CA GLY A 260 -14.93 3.44 0.36
C GLY A 260 -14.44 2.57 -0.78
N VAL A 261 -14.37 3.16 -1.96
CA VAL A 261 -13.43 2.73 -2.99
C VAL A 261 -12.08 2.78 -2.31
N TRP A 262 -11.49 1.62 -2.07
CA TRP A 262 -10.17 1.55 -1.45
C TRP A 262 -9.18 2.19 -2.42
N PRO A 263 -8.57 3.35 -2.10
CA PRO A 263 -7.34 3.67 -2.78
C PRO A 263 -6.38 2.54 -2.38
N LEU A 264 -5.79 1.87 -3.37
CA LEU A 264 -4.57 1.11 -3.17
C LEU A 264 -3.54 2.10 -2.63
N ARG A 265 -3.52 2.32 -1.31
CA ARG A 265 -2.40 2.93 -0.60
C ARG A 265 -1.25 1.96 -0.79
N LEU A 266 -0.48 2.18 -1.85
CA LEU A 266 0.83 1.60 -2.02
C LEU A 266 1.61 1.93 -0.74
N PRO A 267 2.19 0.95 -0.03
CA PRO A 267 3.06 1.24 1.09
C PRO A 267 4.29 1.99 0.53
N GLY A 268 4.47 3.23 0.99
CA GLY A 268 5.73 3.96 0.86
C GLY A 268 6.80 3.39 1.77
#